data_AF-A0A5C7BZF7-F1
#
_entry.id   AF-A0A5C7BZF7-F1
#
_cell.length_a   1.000
_cell.length_b   1.000
_cell.length_c   1.000
_cell.angle_alpha   90.00
_cell.angle_beta   90.00
_cell.angle_gamma   90.00
#
_symmetry.space_group_name_H-M   'P 1'
#
loop_
_entity.id
_entity.type
_entity.pdbx_description
1 polymer ?
#
loop_
_entity_poly.entity_id
_entity_poly.type
_entity_poly.pdbx_seq_one_letter_code
_entity_poly.pdbx_strand_id
1 'polypeptide(L)'
;MLVGLILAGSLLSLPARAFCFQEAGARYHIDPLLLRAMTKVESGFNPQAVNANRNRHGKVTSTDYGLMQINSSHIPELRALGIIRSKQDLLTNTCLNVQIGAWILAKSLKRCGVTWQCLGSYNAGFADDNGARRMIYARKVYDSYRRLRGV
;
A
#
# COMPACT_ATOMS: atom_id res chain seq x y z
N MET A 1 -15.34 2.11 -56.52
CA MET A 1 -14.81 2.83 -55.34
C MET A 1 -15.27 2.09 -54.10
N LEU A 2 -14.35 1.49 -53.33
CA LEU A 2 -14.63 0.95 -52.00
C LEU A 2 -13.35 1.12 -51.19
N VAL A 3 -13.24 2.24 -50.49
CA VAL A 3 -12.20 2.45 -49.47
C VAL A 3 -12.79 1.94 -48.16
N GLY A 4 -12.41 0.72 -47.78
CA GLY A 4 -12.74 0.16 -46.48
C GLY A 4 -11.94 0.88 -45.40
N LEU A 5 -12.61 1.63 -44.55
CA LEU A 5 -12.01 2.26 -43.37
C LEU A 5 -11.78 1.16 -42.31
N ILE A 6 -10.55 0.67 -42.20
CA ILE A 6 -10.14 -0.20 -41.10
C ILE A 6 -9.95 0.69 -39.87
N LEU A 7 -10.94 0.77 -38.98
CA LEU A 7 -10.72 1.29 -37.63
C LEU A 7 -9.88 0.27 -36.85
N ALA A 8 -8.57 0.45 -36.90
CA ALA A 8 -7.65 -0.22 -35.97
C ALA A 8 -7.87 0.39 -34.58
N GLY A 9 -8.81 -0.17 -33.81
CA GLY A 9 -9.01 0.17 -32.41
C GLY A 9 -7.81 -0.29 -31.59
N SER A 10 -6.89 0.63 -31.32
CA SER A 10 -5.79 0.44 -30.38
C SER A 10 -6.37 0.31 -28.97
N LEU A 11 -6.51 -0.93 -28.50
CA LEU A 11 -6.77 -1.23 -27.09
C LEU A 11 -5.56 -0.76 -26.28
N LEU A 12 -5.66 0.44 -25.71
CA LEU A 12 -4.70 0.93 -24.73
C LEU A 12 -4.83 0.05 -23.48
N SER A 13 -3.97 -0.97 -23.39
CA SER A 13 -3.81 -1.78 -22.18
C SER A 13 -3.29 -0.89 -21.06
N LEU A 14 -4.20 -0.35 -20.25
CA LEU A 14 -3.81 0.36 -19.03
C LEU A 14 -3.03 -0.62 -18.13
N PRO A 15 -1.87 -0.21 -17.59
CA PRO A 15 -1.10 -1.09 -16.73
C PRO A 15 -1.95 -1.43 -15.50
N ALA A 16 -2.21 -2.72 -15.28
CA ALA A 16 -3.05 -3.23 -14.18
C ALA A 16 -2.65 -2.66 -12.81
N ARG A 17 -1.39 -2.27 -12.62
CA ARG A 17 -0.89 -1.61 -11.41
C ARG A 17 -1.52 -0.23 -11.17
N ALA A 18 -1.66 0.59 -12.22
CA ALA A 18 -2.26 1.93 -12.08
C ALA A 18 -3.75 1.83 -11.74
N PHE A 19 -4.43 0.85 -12.33
CA PHE A 19 -5.83 0.55 -12.05
C PHE A 19 -6.06 0.21 -10.58
N CYS A 20 -5.21 -0.62 -9.98
CA CYS A 20 -5.40 -1.06 -8.59
C CYS A 20 -5.23 0.06 -7.55
N PHE A 21 -4.36 1.06 -7.80
CA PHE A 21 -4.30 2.25 -6.95
C PHE A 21 -5.57 3.11 -7.08
N GLN A 22 -6.14 3.23 -8.28
CA GLN A 22 -7.38 3.98 -8.50
C GLN A 22 -8.56 3.30 -7.79
N GLU A 23 -8.71 1.98 -7.93
CA GLU A 23 -9.77 1.24 -7.25
C GLU A 23 -9.64 1.32 -5.73
N ALA A 24 -8.44 1.14 -5.18
CA ALA A 24 -8.21 1.23 -3.74
C ALA A 24 -8.48 2.65 -3.24
N GLY A 25 -8.02 3.66 -3.98
CA GLY A 25 -8.27 5.05 -3.64
C GLY A 25 -9.75 5.42 -3.65
N ALA A 26 -10.49 4.97 -4.66
CA ALA A 26 -11.94 5.15 -4.76
C ALA A 26 -12.68 4.44 -3.61
N ARG A 27 -12.30 3.20 -3.29
CA ARG A 27 -12.95 2.38 -2.25
C ARG A 27 -12.73 2.92 -0.85
N TYR A 28 -11.53 3.40 -0.55
CA TYR A 28 -11.14 3.82 0.80
C TYR A 28 -11.05 5.34 0.98
N HIS A 29 -11.44 6.12 -0.04
CA HIS A 29 -11.38 7.57 -0.07
C HIS A 29 -9.97 8.12 0.23
N ILE A 30 -8.96 7.52 -0.41
CA ILE A 30 -7.55 7.91 -0.29
C ILE A 30 -7.06 8.31 -1.68
N ASP A 31 -6.28 9.37 -1.79
CA ASP A 31 -5.66 9.76 -3.06
C ASP A 31 -4.83 8.58 -3.63
N PRO A 32 -5.14 8.08 -4.85
CA PRO A 32 -4.37 7.01 -5.49
C PRO A 32 -2.87 7.31 -5.58
N LEU A 33 -2.50 8.58 -5.74
CA LEU A 33 -1.11 9.00 -5.82
C LEU A 33 -0.41 8.89 -4.45
N LEU A 34 -1.14 9.08 -3.35
CA LEU A 34 -0.63 8.85 -2.00
C LEU A 34 -0.37 7.35 -1.77
N LEU A 35 -1.28 6.47 -2.19
CA LEU A 35 -1.07 5.01 -2.12
C LEU A 35 0.15 4.57 -2.94
N ARG A 36 0.33 5.17 -4.13
CA ARG A 36 1.51 4.95 -4.96
C ARG A 36 2.80 5.45 -4.30
N ALA A 37 2.75 6.60 -3.63
CA ALA A 37 3.87 7.15 -2.86
C ALA A 37 4.26 6.25 -1.69
N MET A 38 3.28 5.77 -0.93
CA MET A 38 3.51 4.79 0.14
C MET A 38 4.13 3.51 -0.40
N THR A 39 3.60 2.96 -1.49
CA THR A 39 4.16 1.74 -2.11
C THR A 39 5.62 1.93 -2.54
N LYS A 40 5.99 3.12 -3.03
CA LYS A 40 7.39 3.45 -3.35
C LYS A 40 8.27 3.41 -2.10
N VAL A 41 7.80 3.94 -0.97
CA VAL A 41 8.51 3.95 0.31
C VAL A 41 8.62 2.55 0.91
N GLU A 42 7.55 1.76 0.83
CA GLU A 42 7.45 0.44 1.47
C GLU A 42 8.31 -0.63 0.76
N SER A 43 8.19 -0.74 -0.56
CA SER A 43 8.80 -1.86 -1.30
C SER A 43 9.62 -1.42 -2.51
N GLY A 44 9.66 -0.13 -2.83
CA GLY A 44 10.21 0.31 -4.10
C GLY A 44 9.42 -0.17 -5.32
N PHE A 45 8.13 -0.53 -5.13
CA PHE A 45 7.29 -1.25 -6.10
C PHE A 45 7.68 -2.71 -6.36
N ASN A 46 8.43 -3.36 -5.45
CA ASN A 46 8.72 -4.79 -5.55
C ASN A 46 7.55 -5.64 -4.99
N PRO A 47 6.80 -6.38 -5.81
CA PRO A 47 5.68 -7.21 -5.33
C PRO A 47 6.12 -8.43 -4.54
N GLN A 48 7.40 -8.83 -4.63
CA GLN A 48 7.98 -9.97 -3.91
C GLN A 48 8.79 -9.53 -2.68
N ALA A 49 8.68 -8.27 -2.24
CA ALA A 49 9.40 -7.79 -1.07
C ALA A 49 8.94 -8.51 0.20
N VAL A 50 9.88 -9.07 0.95
CA VAL A 50 9.66 -9.74 2.24
C VAL A 50 10.68 -9.21 3.25
N ASN A 51 10.21 -8.56 4.31
CA ASN A 51 11.07 -7.97 5.34
C ASN A 51 10.77 -8.57 6.71
N ALA A 52 11.80 -9.06 7.41
CA ALA A 52 11.65 -9.63 8.74
C ALA A 52 11.96 -8.57 9.82
N ASN A 53 10.97 -8.25 10.64
CA ASN A 53 11.13 -7.38 11.80
C ASN A 53 11.71 -8.18 12.96
N ARG A 54 12.74 -7.64 13.62
CA ARG A 54 13.47 -8.32 14.71
C ARG A 54 13.47 -7.49 15.97
N ASN A 55 13.43 -8.13 17.12
CA ASN A 55 13.66 -7.47 18.39
C ASN A 55 15.16 -7.21 18.63
N ARG A 56 15.50 -6.56 19.75
CA ARG A 56 16.89 -6.25 20.14
C ARG A 56 17.81 -7.48 20.26
N HIS A 57 17.23 -8.66 20.41
CA HIS A 57 17.94 -9.95 20.51
C HIS A 57 18.05 -10.68 19.16
N GLY A 58 17.66 -10.03 18.06
CA GLY A 58 17.70 -10.60 16.71
C GLY A 58 16.57 -11.59 16.39
N LYS A 59 15.67 -11.87 17.34
CA LYS A 59 14.52 -12.77 17.11
C LYS A 59 13.49 -12.09 16.22
N VAL A 60 13.04 -12.79 15.18
CA VAL A 60 11.95 -12.32 14.30
C VAL A 60 10.65 -12.22 15.11
N THR A 61 10.02 -11.06 15.08
CA THR A 61 8.75 -10.76 15.76
C THR A 61 7.58 -10.67 14.79
N SER A 62 7.82 -10.21 13.56
CA SER A 62 6.83 -10.16 12.49
C SER A 62 7.52 -10.13 11.12
N THR A 63 6.73 -10.23 10.06
CA THR A 63 7.24 -10.16 8.68
C THR A 63 6.27 -9.36 7.82
N ASP A 64 6.80 -8.49 6.98
CA ASP A 64 6.05 -7.64 6.07
C ASP A 64 6.09 -8.20 4.64
N TYR A 65 4.97 -8.14 3.92
CA TYR A 65 4.80 -8.81 2.62
C TYR A 65 4.32 -7.86 1.51
N GLY A 66 4.99 -7.92 0.37
CA GLY A 66 4.54 -7.37 -0.91
C GLY A 66 4.62 -5.86 -1.04
N LEU A 67 3.82 -5.31 -1.95
CA LEU A 67 3.90 -3.91 -2.40
C LEU A 67 3.76 -2.90 -1.26
N MET A 68 2.76 -3.07 -0.41
CA MET A 68 2.45 -2.19 0.72
C MET A 68 2.92 -2.77 2.06
N GLN A 69 3.81 -3.77 2.02
CA GLN A 69 4.49 -4.33 3.20
C GLN A 69 3.50 -4.69 4.33
N ILE A 70 2.49 -5.49 3.98
CA ILE A 70 1.44 -5.89 4.92
C ILE A 70 2.07 -6.78 6.01
N ASN A 71 2.03 -6.29 7.26
CA ASN A 71 2.63 -6.98 8.39
C ASN A 71 1.88 -8.27 8.76
N SER A 72 2.62 -9.30 9.17
CA SER A 72 2.08 -10.60 9.55
C SER A 72 1.07 -10.56 10.69
N SER A 73 1.07 -9.51 11.52
CA SER A 73 0.07 -9.31 12.59
C SER A 73 -1.36 -9.13 12.07
N HIS A 74 -1.54 -8.69 10.81
CA HIS A 74 -2.87 -8.57 10.20
C HIS A 74 -3.40 -9.87 9.61
N ILE A 75 -2.55 -10.88 9.39
CA ILE A 75 -2.92 -12.14 8.71
C ILE A 75 -4.08 -12.87 9.42
N PRO A 76 -4.11 -13.00 10.77
CA PRO A 76 -5.23 -13.65 11.44
C PRO A 76 -6.58 -12.97 11.14
N GLU A 77 -6.64 -11.63 11.20
CA GLU A 77 -7.85 -10.85 10.89
C GLU A 77 -8.24 -11.03 9.42
N LEU A 78 -7.27 -10.92 8.49
CA LEU A 78 -7.52 -11.07 7.06
C LEU A 78 -8.03 -12.46 6.68
N ARG A 79 -7.55 -13.52 7.35
CA ARG A 79 -8.03 -14.89 7.16
C ARG A 79 -9.43 -15.08 7.74
N ALA A 80 -9.70 -14.54 8.92
CA ALA A 80 -11.02 -14.61 9.55
C ALA A 80 -12.09 -13.92 8.70
N LEU A 81 -11.72 -12.83 8.01
CA LEU A 81 -12.58 -12.12 7.06
C LEU A 81 -12.70 -12.78 5.67
N GLY A 82 -11.96 -13.88 5.42
CA GLY A 82 -11.94 -14.54 4.11
C GLY A 82 -11.24 -13.73 3.00
N ILE A 83 -10.50 -12.67 3.35
CA ILE A 83 -9.81 -11.79 2.39
C ILE A 83 -8.58 -12.49 1.80
N ILE A 84 -7.88 -13.28 2.62
CA ILE A 84 -6.75 -14.12 2.20
C ILE A 84 -6.92 -15.54 2.70
N ARG A 85 -6.40 -16.51 1.96
CA ARG A 85 -6.25 -17.90 2.38
C ARG A 85 -4.93 -18.10 3.12
N SER A 86 -3.86 -17.45 2.64
CA SER A 86 -2.53 -17.53 3.22
C SER A 86 -1.72 -16.25 2.99
N LYS A 87 -0.57 -16.12 3.66
CA LYS A 87 0.39 -15.02 3.40
C LYS A 87 0.87 -14.95 1.95
N GLN A 88 0.82 -16.07 1.22
CA GLN A 88 1.26 -16.12 -0.18
C GLN A 88 0.39 -15.22 -1.07
N ASP A 89 -0.89 -15.05 -0.72
CA ASP A 89 -1.80 -14.18 -1.47
C ASP A 89 -1.33 -12.71 -1.46
N LEU A 90 -0.61 -12.30 -0.41
CA LEU A 90 -0.01 -10.97 -0.29
C LEU A 90 1.15 -10.75 -1.27
N LEU A 91 1.74 -11.83 -1.80
CA LEU A 91 2.87 -11.80 -2.75
C LEU A 91 2.43 -12.09 -4.18
N THR A 92 1.40 -12.92 -4.37
CA THR A 92 0.91 -13.31 -5.70
C THR A 92 -0.20 -12.41 -6.22
N ASN A 93 -0.98 -11.78 -5.33
CA ASN A 93 -2.04 -10.86 -5.71
C ASN A 93 -1.67 -9.41 -5.32
N THR A 94 -1.02 -8.72 -6.26
CA THR A 94 -0.52 -7.35 -6.06
C THR A 94 -1.62 -6.33 -5.80
N CYS A 95 -2.77 -6.46 -6.47
CA CYS A 95 -3.90 -5.55 -6.29
C CYS A 95 -4.57 -5.77 -4.95
N LEU A 96 -4.73 -7.03 -4.52
CA LEU A 96 -5.19 -7.35 -3.18
C LEU A 96 -4.26 -6.76 -2.10
N ASN A 97 -2.94 -6.85 -2.30
CA ASN A 97 -1.98 -6.26 -1.38
C ASN A 97 -2.17 -4.74 -1.24
N VAL A 98 -2.37 -4.03 -2.37
CA VAL A 98 -2.65 -2.58 -2.36
C VAL A 98 -3.99 -2.26 -1.69
N GLN A 99 -5.03 -3.04 -1.97
CA GLN A 99 -6.35 -2.89 -1.33
C GLN A 99 -6.28 -3.08 0.19
N ILE A 100 -5.55 -4.10 0.65
CA ILE A 100 -5.34 -4.34 2.08
C ILE A 100 -4.55 -3.20 2.73
N GLY A 101 -3.50 -2.68 2.07
CA GLY A 101 -2.75 -1.53 2.58
C GLY A 101 -3.61 -0.28 2.69
N ALA A 102 -4.42 0.02 1.68
CA ALA A 102 -5.38 1.13 1.73
C ALA A 102 -6.43 0.96 2.85
N TRP A 103 -6.93 -0.27 3.06
CA TRP A 103 -7.84 -0.58 4.16
C TRP A 103 -7.22 -0.36 5.54
N ILE A 104 -5.98 -0.81 5.76
CA ILE A 104 -5.24 -0.60 7.01
C ILE A 104 -5.05 0.90 7.25
N LEU A 105 -4.64 1.66 6.22
CA LEU A 105 -4.50 3.10 6.32
C LEU A 105 -5.83 3.77 6.67
N ALA A 106 -6.93 3.40 6.01
CA ALA A 106 -8.25 3.94 6.30
C ALA A 106 -8.69 3.67 7.74
N LYS A 107 -8.42 2.47 8.29
CA LYS A 107 -8.65 2.15 9.72
C LYS A 107 -7.86 3.10 10.63
N SER A 108 -6.59 3.37 10.32
CA SER A 108 -5.77 4.31 11.09
C SER A 108 -6.32 5.75 11.00
N LEU A 109 -6.61 6.25 9.79
CA LEU A 109 -7.15 7.59 9.57
C LEU A 109 -8.51 7.79 10.24
N LYS A 110 -9.37 6.75 10.27
CA LYS A 110 -10.62 6.78 11.03
C LYS A 110 -10.38 6.92 12.54
N ARG A 111 -9.29 6.37 13.06
CA ARG A 111 -8.95 6.40 14.49
C ARG A 111 -8.35 7.72 14.94
N CYS A 112 -7.45 8.33 14.16
CA CYS A 112 -6.71 9.53 14.58
C CYS A 112 -6.84 10.75 13.66
N GLY A 113 -7.77 10.72 12.71
CA GLY A 113 -8.02 11.81 11.77
C GLY A 113 -7.06 11.83 10.57
N VAL A 114 -7.41 12.62 9.55
CA VAL A 114 -6.64 12.72 8.31
C VAL A 114 -5.45 13.67 8.50
N THR A 115 -4.37 13.16 9.08
CA THR A 115 -3.13 13.91 9.34
C THR A 115 -1.89 13.12 8.95
N TRP A 116 -0.78 13.81 8.66
CA TRP A 116 0.51 13.16 8.39
C TRP A 116 1.01 12.30 9.55
N GLN A 117 0.82 12.76 10.79
CA GLN A 117 1.17 11.97 11.97
C GLN A 117 0.35 10.69 12.06
N CYS A 118 -0.96 10.76 11.75
CA CYS A 118 -1.83 9.60 11.72
C CYS A 118 -1.46 8.64 10.59
N LEU A 119 -1.13 9.13 9.38
CA LEU A 119 -0.57 8.31 8.30
C LEU A 119 0.70 7.58 8.76
N GLY A 120 1.56 8.25 9.52
CA GLY A 120 2.76 7.67 10.12
C GLY A 120 2.53 6.44 11.00
N SER A 121 1.34 6.29 11.57
CA SER A 121 0.96 5.10 12.34
C SER A 121 0.88 3.82 11.51
N TYR A 122 0.77 3.93 10.18
CA TYR A 122 0.81 2.78 9.28
C TYR A 122 2.11 1.96 9.47
N ASN A 123 3.25 2.65 9.57
CA ASN A 123 4.55 2.03 9.76
C ASN A 123 4.96 1.89 11.23
N ALA A 124 4.68 2.91 12.05
CA ALA A 124 5.17 2.95 13.42
C ALA A 124 4.13 2.52 14.48
N GLY A 125 2.90 2.21 14.10
CA GLY A 125 1.84 1.84 15.03
C GLY A 125 1.43 2.96 16.01
N PHE A 126 0.63 2.60 17.01
CA PHE A 126 -0.09 3.53 17.88
C PHE A 126 0.49 3.75 19.29
N ALA A 127 1.63 3.14 19.65
CA ALA A 127 2.26 3.39 20.96
C ALA A 127 2.65 4.87 21.13
N ASP A 128 2.48 5.42 22.33
CA ASP A 128 2.57 6.86 22.60
C ASP A 128 3.95 7.45 22.29
N ASP A 129 5.02 6.68 22.52
CA ASP A 129 6.40 7.05 22.24
C ASP A 129 6.79 7.00 20.76
N ASN A 130 5.91 6.49 19.87
CA ASN A 130 6.20 6.38 18.45
C ASN A 130 5.98 7.68 17.65
N GLY A 131 5.60 8.79 18.27
CA GLY A 131 5.32 10.06 17.59
C GLY A 131 6.42 10.51 16.61
N ALA A 132 7.69 10.46 17.03
CA ALA A 132 8.82 10.81 16.17
C ALA A 132 8.97 9.86 14.98
N ARG A 133 8.81 8.54 15.19
CA ARG A 133 8.89 7.51 14.14
C ARG A 133 7.77 7.68 13.10
N ARG A 134 6.55 7.98 13.56
CA ARG A 134 5.42 8.29 12.68
C ARG A 134 5.76 9.46 11.75
N MET A 135 6.33 10.52 12.29
CA MET A 135 6.69 11.70 11.48
C MET A 135 7.87 11.44 10.53
N ILE A 136 8.84 10.60 10.90
CA ILE A 136 9.92 10.19 9.99
C ILE A 136 9.34 9.46 8.77
N TYR A 137 8.44 8.50 9.00
CA TYR A 137 7.78 7.79 7.91
C TYR A 137 6.92 8.73 7.06
N ALA A 138 6.10 9.57 7.70
CA ALA A 138 5.21 10.50 6.99
C ALA A 138 5.98 11.45 6.06
N ARG A 139 7.16 11.95 6.48
CA ARG A 139 8.03 12.78 5.64
C ARG A 139 8.53 12.03 4.40
N LYS A 140 8.96 10.77 4.54
CA LYS A 140 9.38 9.94 3.39
C LYS A 140 8.24 9.79 2.37
N VAL A 141 7.02 9.55 2.85
CA VAL A 141 5.83 9.42 2.00
C VAL A 141 5.51 10.77 1.34
N TYR A 142 5.54 11.87 2.08
CA TYR A 142 5.31 13.21 1.55
C TYR A 142 6.31 13.56 0.42
N ASP A 143 7.59 13.31 0.62
CA ASP A 143 8.62 13.57 -0.38
C ASP A 143 8.42 12.71 -1.64
N SER A 144 8.01 11.45 -1.47
CA SER A 144 7.64 10.61 -2.61
C SER A 144 6.38 11.13 -3.31
N TYR A 145 5.37 11.58 -2.57
CA TYR A 145 4.12 12.09 -3.11
C TYR A 145 4.33 13.36 -3.92
N ARG A 146 5.11 14.31 -3.40
CA ARG A 146 5.51 15.55 -4.09
C ARG A 146 6.21 15.28 -5.42
N ARG A 147 7.22 14.41 -5.42
CA ARG A 147 7.93 13.99 -6.64
C ARG A 147 6.99 13.36 -7.66
N LEU A 148 6.06 12.52 -7.22
CA LEU A 148 5.06 11.90 -8.11
C LEU A 148 4.03 12.89 -8.65
N ARG A 149 3.74 13.98 -7.91
CA ARG A 149 2.92 15.10 -8.39
C ARG A 149 3.67 16.05 -9.33
N GLY A 150 4.99 15.99 -9.37
CA GLY A 150 5.81 16.96 -10.11
C GLY A 150 5.97 18.31 -9.41
N VAL A 151 5.90 18.34 -8.06
CA VAL A 151 6.02 19.55 -7.23
C VAL A 151 7.09 19.44 -6.16
#